data_AF-A0AAW1K3G5-F1
#
_entry.id   AF-A0AAW1K3G5-F1
#
_cell.length_a   1.000
_cell.length_b   1.000
_cell.length_c   1.000
_cell.angle_alpha   90.00
_cell.angle_beta   90.00
_cell.angle_gamma   90.00
#
_symmetry.space_group_name_H-M   'P 1'
#
loop_
_entity.id
_entity.type
_entity.pdbx_description
1 polymer ?
#
loop_
_entity_poly.entity_id
_entity_poly.type
_entity_poly.pdbx_seq_one_letter_code
_entity_poly.pdbx_strand_id
1 'polypeptide(L)'
;MHASLSSGQVNICLIPEVPFHLYGPHGVPRHLGYLLETKGSAVICLAEGAGQGYEDAGDSTVTERLKTSVHVNLVFYLVVGSIGLVGLILLITMRRDWNGGVLGFTMACSNTFGLVTGAFLLGFGLSEIPRSLWKNADWTFQQKVLSHKIAKMALKLDEAHQNFSNAIVVAQATSNQMSKRDPLRPYMDVIDMMLAQMFKEDPSFKPQGGRLGENDMDYNADDKSMATLRRQLRVAHEEYYRYKSEYMTFVLEALELEDTIKNYERRVATGWKYVSTLRGSRPVSVGSSLDMIDHFHRAVLTD
;
A
#
# COMPACT_ATOMS: atom_id res chain seq x y z
N MET A 1 15.35 10.76 2.04
CA MET A 1 15.73 11.90 2.91
C MET A 1 16.20 13.12 2.11
N HIS A 2 17.20 13.00 1.21
CA HIS A 2 17.67 14.14 0.41
C HIS A 2 16.61 14.74 -0.54
N ALA A 3 15.77 13.90 -1.16
CA ALA A 3 14.66 14.36 -2.02
C ALA A 3 13.56 15.12 -1.25
N SER A 4 13.29 14.72 0.00
CA SER A 4 12.31 15.35 0.87
C SER A 4 12.81 16.68 1.43
N LEU A 5 14.10 16.77 1.78
CA LEU A 5 14.77 18.01 2.19
C LEU A 5 14.89 19.04 1.04
N SER A 6 15.11 18.59 -0.20
CA SER A 6 15.22 19.49 -1.36
C SER A 6 13.87 20.04 -1.84
N SER A 7 12.78 19.31 -1.63
CA SER A 7 11.44 19.72 -2.04
C SER A 7 10.82 20.78 -1.12
N GLY A 8 11.14 20.77 0.18
CA GLY A 8 10.57 21.70 1.17
C GLY A 8 9.05 21.57 1.39
N GLN A 9 8.38 20.67 0.66
CA GLN A 9 6.92 20.48 0.69
C GLN A 9 6.50 19.22 1.45
N VAL A 10 7.44 18.36 1.85
CA VAL A 10 7.16 17.11 2.56
C VAL A 10 7.03 17.38 4.06
N ASN A 11 5.87 17.04 4.64
CA ASN A 11 5.61 17.25 6.07
C ASN A 11 6.00 16.04 6.92
N ILE A 12 5.91 14.84 6.37
CA ILE A 12 6.30 13.58 7.04
C ILE A 12 7.11 12.74 6.06
N CYS A 13 8.30 12.30 6.47
CA CYS A 13 9.12 11.37 5.70
C CYS A 13 9.30 10.08 6.49
N LEU A 14 8.73 8.98 5.99
CA LEU A 14 8.88 7.65 6.57
C LEU A 14 10.00 6.92 5.81
N ILE A 15 11.05 6.54 6.53
CA ILE A 15 12.23 5.85 6.00
C ILE A 15 12.42 4.52 6.74
N PRO A 16 12.91 3.47 6.05
CA PRO A 16 13.05 2.14 6.65
C PRO A 16 14.00 2.10 7.85
N GLU A 17 14.95 3.03 7.94
CA GLU A 17 15.97 3.08 9.00
C GLU A 17 15.47 3.66 10.32
N VAL A 18 14.35 4.40 10.32
CA VAL A 18 13.81 5.05 11.53
C VAL A 18 12.52 4.35 11.94
N PRO A 19 12.48 3.70 13.12
CA PRO A 19 11.25 3.08 13.59
C PRO A 19 10.20 4.16 13.86
N PHE A 20 9.02 4.00 13.25
CA PHE A 20 7.88 4.87 13.46
C PHE A 20 6.70 4.06 13.98
N HIS A 21 5.90 4.65 14.86
CA HIS A 21 4.73 3.98 15.43
C HIS A 21 3.46 4.40 14.69
N LEU A 22 2.73 3.42 14.13
CA LEU A 22 1.39 3.66 13.56
C LEU A 22 0.31 3.82 14.64
N TYR A 23 0.51 3.22 15.82
CA TYR A 23 -0.47 3.20 16.91
C TYR A 23 0.13 3.79 18.20
N GLY A 24 -0.69 4.52 18.98
CA GLY A 24 -0.32 5.10 20.28
C GLY A 24 -0.42 6.63 20.34
N PRO A 25 -0.24 7.24 21.54
CA PRO A 25 -0.42 8.68 21.76
C PRO A 25 0.55 9.57 20.97
N HIS A 26 1.66 9.01 20.46
CA HIS A 26 2.67 9.67 19.62
C HIS A 26 2.78 9.07 18.21
N GLY A 27 1.72 8.44 17.70
CA GLY A 27 1.73 7.78 16.39
C GLY A 27 1.62 8.74 15.20
N VAL A 28 2.07 8.27 14.03
CA VAL A 28 2.04 9.00 12.75
C VAL A 28 0.65 9.58 12.41
N PRO A 29 -0.48 8.85 12.61
CA PRO A 29 -1.81 9.38 12.30
C PRO A 29 -2.21 10.59 13.15
N ARG A 30 -1.74 10.68 14.40
CA ARG A 30 -2.05 11.82 15.28
C ARG A 30 -1.29 13.07 14.86
N HIS A 31 -0.03 12.91 14.47
CA HIS A 31 0.76 14.01 13.92
C HIS A 31 0.20 14.48 12.58
N LEU A 32 -0.29 13.54 11.75
CA LEU A 32 -1.00 13.85 10.52
C LEU A 32 -2.29 14.64 10.79
N GLY A 33 -3.10 14.24 11.77
CA GLY A 33 -4.30 14.98 12.19
C GLY A 33 -3.98 16.41 12.60
N TYR A 34 -2.95 16.61 13.42
CA TYR A 34 -2.48 17.95 13.79
C TYR A 34 -2.06 18.80 12.57
N LEU A 35 -1.36 18.20 11.61
CA LEU A 35 -0.95 18.90 10.38
C LEU A 35 -2.13 19.25 9.48
N LEU A 36 -3.14 18.38 9.39
CA LEU A 36 -4.36 18.66 8.63
C LEU A 36 -5.19 19.78 9.28
N GLU A 37 -5.29 19.81 10.61
CA GLU A 37 -6.00 20.88 11.33
C GLU A 37 -5.28 22.23 11.25
N THR A 38 -3.95 22.23 11.31
CA THR A 38 -3.16 23.48 11.32
C THR A 38 -2.83 24.02 9.93
N LYS A 39 -2.60 23.14 8.94
CA LYS A 39 -2.12 23.51 7.60
C LYS A 39 -3.12 23.20 6.48
N GLY A 40 -4.23 22.51 6.77
CA GLY A 40 -5.26 22.11 5.80
C GLY A 40 -4.82 21.05 4.78
N SER A 41 -3.52 20.75 4.70
CA SER A 41 -2.93 19.76 3.79
C SER A 41 -1.65 19.19 4.39
N ALA A 42 -1.34 17.94 4.04
CA ALA A 42 -0.13 17.26 4.47
C ALA A 42 0.40 16.35 3.36
N VAL A 43 1.69 16.45 3.06
CA VAL A 43 2.39 15.58 2.10
C VAL A 43 3.26 14.59 2.86
N ILE A 44 3.04 13.30 2.61
CA ILE A 44 3.80 12.20 3.20
C ILE A 44 4.63 11.53 2.12
N CYS A 45 5.93 11.40 2.35
CA CYS A 45 6.81 10.57 1.54
C CYS A 45 7.10 9.25 2.26
N LEU A 46 6.70 8.13 1.65
CA LEU A 46 7.11 6.79 2.03
C LEU A 46 8.24 6.34 1.13
N ALA A 47 9.38 6.00 1.72
CA ALA A 47 10.42 5.26 1.01
C ALA A 47 9.96 3.82 0.80
N GLU A 48 10.32 3.23 -0.34
CA GLU A 48 10.15 1.79 -0.59
C GLU A 48 10.87 1.01 0.53
N GLY A 49 10.11 0.27 1.35
CA GLY A 49 10.60 -0.42 2.55
C GLY A 49 10.14 0.18 3.89
N ALA A 50 9.68 1.43 3.93
CA ALA A 50 9.10 2.01 5.14
C ALA A 50 7.73 1.37 5.43
N GLY A 51 7.63 0.61 6.53
CA GLY A 51 6.40 -0.08 6.94
C GLY A 51 6.35 -1.57 6.61
N GLN A 52 7.36 -2.13 5.91
CA GLN A 52 7.44 -3.58 5.67
C GLN A 52 7.39 -4.40 6.97
N GLY A 53 8.01 -3.91 8.06
CA GLY A 53 7.91 -4.56 9.37
C GLY A 53 6.52 -4.58 9.99
N TYR A 54 5.58 -3.75 9.53
CA TYR A 54 4.18 -3.71 9.99
C TYR A 54 3.27 -4.62 9.15
N GLU A 55 3.47 -4.69 7.82
CA GLU A 55 2.84 -5.72 6.98
C GLU A 55 3.30 -7.13 7.39
N ASP A 56 4.57 -7.25 7.81
CA ASP A 56 5.17 -8.52 8.17
C ASP A 56 4.87 -8.98 9.61
N ALA A 57 4.57 -8.09 10.56
CA ALA A 57 4.29 -8.49 11.94
C ALA A 57 3.02 -9.36 12.11
N GLY A 58 2.15 -9.40 11.09
CA GLY A 58 0.95 -10.24 11.07
C GLY A 58 1.24 -11.72 10.79
N ASP A 59 2.29 -12.02 10.03
CA ASP A 59 2.55 -13.37 9.52
C ASP A 59 3.88 -13.95 10.03
N SER A 60 3.93 -15.26 10.14
CA SER A 60 4.80 -16.02 11.04
C SER A 60 6.32 -15.84 10.82
N THR A 61 7.07 -15.90 11.92
CA THR A 61 8.54 -16.12 12.02
C THR A 61 9.48 -15.00 11.52
N VAL A 62 9.77 -14.05 12.43
CA VAL A 62 10.81 -13.00 12.36
C VAL A 62 12.19 -13.54 11.90
N THR A 63 12.48 -14.82 12.13
CA THR A 63 13.74 -15.49 11.79
C THR A 63 13.93 -15.71 10.29
N GLU A 64 12.88 -16.05 9.54
CA GLU A 64 12.99 -16.25 8.08
C GLU A 64 13.19 -14.91 7.36
N ARG A 65 12.56 -13.84 7.86
CA ARG A 65 12.72 -12.48 7.33
C ARG A 65 14.09 -11.89 7.63
N LEU A 66 14.63 -12.13 8.82
CA LEU A 66 15.99 -11.67 9.15
C LEU A 66 17.02 -12.38 8.27
N LYS A 67 16.83 -13.66 7.96
CA LYS A 67 17.67 -14.40 7.02
C LYS A 67 17.57 -13.84 5.60
N THR A 68 16.36 -13.56 5.12
CA THR A 68 16.14 -13.02 3.77
C THR A 68 16.67 -11.59 3.63
N SER A 69 16.39 -10.71 4.59
CA SER A 69 16.90 -9.33 4.59
C SER A 69 18.42 -9.27 4.77
N VAL A 70 19.01 -10.11 5.62
CA VAL A 70 20.48 -10.22 5.72
C VAL A 70 21.07 -10.75 4.42
N HIS A 71 20.46 -11.74 3.77
CA HIS A 71 21.00 -12.29 2.53
C HIS A 71 20.99 -11.27 1.39
N VAL A 72 19.86 -10.58 1.19
CA VAL A 72 19.73 -9.55 0.14
C VAL A 72 20.67 -8.38 0.42
N ASN A 73 20.76 -7.91 1.67
CA ASN A 73 21.62 -6.79 2.03
C ASN A 73 23.11 -7.16 1.97
N LEU A 74 23.49 -8.38 2.38
CA LEU A 74 24.85 -8.90 2.25
C LEU A 74 25.26 -9.02 0.78
N VAL A 75 24.39 -9.55 -0.08
CA VAL A 75 24.66 -9.66 -1.52
C VAL A 75 24.87 -8.28 -2.12
N PHE A 76 24.03 -7.29 -1.77
CA PHE A 76 24.19 -5.91 -2.20
C PHE A 76 25.55 -5.33 -1.78
N TYR A 77 25.92 -5.45 -0.49
CA TYR A 77 27.21 -4.96 0.00
C TYR A 77 28.41 -5.69 -0.59
N LEU A 78 28.30 -6.99 -0.87
CA LEU A 78 29.36 -7.75 -1.55
C LEU A 78 29.55 -7.28 -2.99
N VAL A 79 28.47 -7.02 -3.72
CA VAL A 79 28.55 -6.49 -5.09
C VAL A 79 29.17 -5.09 -5.08
N VAL A 80 28.66 -4.17 -4.26
CA VAL A 80 29.20 -2.80 -4.15
C VAL A 80 30.67 -2.83 -3.68
N GLY A 81 30.98 -3.68 -2.69
CA GLY A 81 32.33 -3.87 -2.18
C GLY A 81 33.28 -4.42 -3.22
N SER A 82 32.85 -5.40 -4.03
CA SER A 82 33.68 -5.98 -5.11
C SER A 82 33.99 -4.96 -6.21
N ILE A 83 33.00 -4.15 -6.62
CA ILE A 83 33.18 -3.06 -7.59
C ILE A 83 34.16 -2.02 -7.03
N GLY A 84 33.99 -1.63 -5.77
CA GLY A 84 34.90 -0.71 -5.08
C GLY A 84 36.32 -1.25 -4.97
N LEU A 85 36.49 -2.54 -4.69
CA LEU A 85 37.78 -3.21 -4.56
C LEU A 85 38.50 -3.33 -5.92
N VAL A 86 37.77 -3.67 -6.99
CA VAL A 86 38.29 -3.65 -8.37
C VAL A 86 38.72 -2.24 -8.77
N GLY A 87 37.91 -1.22 -8.45
CA GLY A 87 38.27 0.19 -8.66
C GLY A 87 39.54 0.60 -7.90
N LEU A 88 39.70 0.13 -6.66
CA LEU A 88 40.88 0.40 -5.83
C LEU A 88 42.15 -0.28 -6.39
N ILE A 89 42.05 -1.53 -6.84
CA ILE A 89 43.16 -2.26 -7.48
C ILE A 89 43.59 -1.55 -8.76
N LEU A 90 42.64 -1.15 -9.61
CA LEU A 90 42.93 -0.36 -10.82
C LEU A 90 43.66 0.95 -10.49
N LEU A 91 43.23 1.66 -9.44
CA LEU A 91 43.86 2.92 -9.01
C LEU A 91 45.31 2.70 -8.55
N ILE A 92 45.57 1.64 -7.78
CA ILE A 92 46.92 1.30 -7.33
C ILE A 92 47.83 0.89 -8.51
N THR A 93 47.29 0.15 -9.48
CA THR A 93 48.06 -0.33 -10.65
C THR A 93 48.39 0.81 -11.62
N MET A 94 47.45 1.73 -11.86
CA MET A 94 47.66 2.92 -12.73
C MET A 94 48.52 4.01 -12.08
N ARG A 95 48.83 3.90 -10.78
CA ARG A 95 49.65 4.88 -10.04
C ARG A 95 51.08 5.02 -10.58
N ARG A 96 51.56 4.06 -11.38
CA ARG A 96 52.93 4.02 -11.89
C ARG A 96 53.17 4.92 -13.11
N ASP A 97 52.13 5.28 -13.86
CA ASP A 97 52.25 5.95 -15.17
C ASP A 97 51.48 7.29 -15.28
N TRP A 98 51.02 7.87 -14.15
CA TRP A 98 50.13 9.05 -14.18
C TRP A 98 50.82 10.38 -13.82
N ASN A 99 50.81 11.32 -14.77
CA ASN A 99 51.18 12.73 -14.55
C ASN A 99 49.99 13.63 -14.12
N GLY A 100 48.78 13.08 -14.05
CA GLY A 100 47.55 13.75 -13.60
C GLY A 100 47.13 13.19 -12.24
N GLY A 101 47.03 14.05 -11.22
CA GLY A 101 46.75 13.62 -9.85
C GLY A 101 45.38 12.93 -9.66
N VAL A 102 45.19 12.31 -8.49
CA VAL A 102 43.97 11.61 -8.04
C VAL A 102 42.69 12.41 -8.31
N LEU A 103 42.79 13.73 -8.26
CA LEU A 103 41.71 14.69 -8.51
C LEU A 103 41.16 14.66 -9.94
N GLY A 104 42.01 14.41 -10.95
CA GLY A 104 41.59 14.29 -12.35
C GLY A 104 40.84 12.97 -12.62
N PHE A 105 41.26 11.88 -11.97
CA PHE A 105 40.59 10.59 -12.07
C PHE A 105 39.22 10.61 -11.38
N THR A 106 39.09 11.22 -10.21
CA THR A 106 37.79 11.35 -9.53
C THR A 106 36.83 12.25 -10.30
N MET A 107 37.32 13.32 -10.93
CA MET A 107 36.52 14.14 -11.85
C MET A 107 36.04 13.33 -13.07
N ALA A 108 36.91 12.53 -13.69
CA ALA A 108 36.54 11.68 -14.82
C ALA A 108 35.52 10.60 -14.42
N CYS A 109 35.73 9.91 -13.29
CA CYS A 109 34.83 8.88 -12.78
C CYS A 109 33.43 9.44 -12.47
N SER A 110 33.37 10.62 -11.83
CA SER A 110 32.10 11.30 -11.54
C SER A 110 31.34 11.65 -12.84
N ASN A 111 32.05 12.13 -13.86
CA ASN A 111 31.47 12.45 -15.16
C ASN A 111 30.95 11.19 -15.87
N THR A 112 31.74 10.12 -15.92
CA THR A 112 31.30 8.85 -16.52
C THR A 112 30.13 8.24 -15.77
N PHE A 113 30.12 8.29 -14.44
CA PHE A 113 29.00 7.81 -13.64
C PHE A 113 27.72 8.62 -13.91
N GLY A 114 27.84 9.95 -13.98
CA GLY A 114 26.73 10.84 -14.31
C GLY A 114 26.17 10.58 -15.71
N LEU A 115 27.02 10.41 -16.72
CA LEU A 115 26.60 10.11 -18.09
C LEU A 115 25.96 8.73 -18.20
N VAL A 116 26.53 7.71 -17.57
CA VAL A 116 25.97 6.34 -17.59
C VAL A 116 24.63 6.30 -16.87
N THR A 117 24.55 6.87 -15.66
CA THR A 117 23.29 6.93 -14.89
C THR A 117 22.24 7.76 -15.63
N GLY A 118 22.63 8.89 -16.21
CA GLY A 118 21.77 9.72 -17.05
C GLY A 118 21.24 8.98 -18.27
N ALA A 119 22.09 8.22 -18.96
CA ALA A 119 21.69 7.41 -20.11
C ALA A 119 20.69 6.31 -19.74
N PHE A 120 20.88 5.62 -18.61
CA PHE A 120 19.92 4.63 -18.12
C PHE A 120 18.58 5.29 -17.74
N LEU A 121 18.60 6.36 -16.93
CA LEU A 121 17.38 7.06 -16.50
C LEU A 121 16.61 7.63 -17.69
N LEU A 122 17.29 8.23 -18.67
CA LEU A 122 16.68 8.72 -19.90
C LEU A 122 16.11 7.57 -20.73
N GLY A 123 16.82 6.44 -20.85
CA GLY A 123 16.34 5.27 -21.60
C GLY A 123 15.05 4.67 -21.03
N PHE A 124 14.97 4.53 -19.71
CA PHE A 124 13.74 4.10 -19.03
C PHE A 124 12.63 5.16 -19.17
N GLY A 125 12.92 6.43 -18.89
CA GLY A 125 11.94 7.52 -19.02
C GLY A 125 11.37 7.66 -20.43
N LEU A 126 12.21 7.57 -21.46
CA LEU A 126 11.80 7.70 -22.87
C LEU A 126 10.98 6.50 -23.37
N SER A 127 11.11 5.31 -22.77
CA SER A 127 10.41 4.12 -23.25
C SER A 127 9.18 3.76 -22.41
N GLU A 128 9.23 3.97 -21.09
CA GLU A 128 8.12 3.63 -20.19
C GLU A 128 7.01 4.67 -20.19
N ILE A 129 7.34 5.96 -20.32
CA ILE A 129 6.34 7.03 -20.35
C ILE A 129 5.41 6.88 -21.58
N PRO A 130 5.89 6.84 -22.84
CA PRO A 130 4.99 6.70 -23.98
C PRO A 130 4.27 5.36 -23.99
N ARG A 131 4.90 4.28 -23.50
CA ARG A 131 4.27 2.96 -23.44
C ARG A 131 3.18 2.90 -22.38
N SER A 132 3.33 3.59 -21.26
CA SER A 132 2.29 3.70 -20.24
C SER A 132 1.14 4.60 -20.71
N LEU A 133 1.44 5.72 -21.37
CA LEU A 133 0.43 6.57 -22.02
C LEU A 133 -0.38 5.81 -23.06
N TRP A 134 0.28 5.08 -23.97
CA TRP A 134 -0.42 4.29 -25.00
C TRP A 134 -1.30 3.19 -24.41
N LYS A 135 -0.82 2.49 -23.37
CA LYS A 135 -1.63 1.48 -22.67
C LYS A 135 -2.81 2.09 -21.91
N ASN A 136 -2.67 3.33 -21.47
CA ASN A 136 -3.72 4.04 -20.75
C ASN A 136 -4.71 4.76 -21.65
N ALA A 137 -4.36 5.06 -22.90
CA ALA A 137 -5.24 5.66 -23.90
C ALA A 137 -6.32 4.68 -24.41
N ASP A 138 -6.03 3.37 -24.44
CA ASP A 138 -7.01 2.37 -24.86
C ASP A 138 -7.98 2.03 -23.72
N TRP A 139 -9.14 2.69 -23.74
CA TRP A 139 -10.25 2.49 -22.80
C TRP A 139 -10.72 1.03 -22.72
N THR A 140 -10.73 0.30 -23.84
CA THR A 140 -11.20 -1.09 -23.87
C THR A 140 -10.23 -2.03 -23.16
N PHE A 141 -8.92 -1.77 -23.34
CA PHE A 141 -7.88 -2.48 -22.63
C PHE A 141 -7.92 -2.17 -21.12
N GLN A 142 -8.02 -0.88 -20.76
CA GLN A 142 -8.13 -0.48 -19.35
C GLN A 142 -9.34 -1.10 -18.65
N GLN A 143 -10.52 -1.07 -19.29
CA GLN A 143 -11.74 -1.67 -18.74
C GLN A 143 -11.58 -3.19 -18.54
N LYS A 144 -10.91 -3.89 -19.47
CA LYS A 144 -10.63 -5.33 -19.36
C LYS A 144 -9.66 -5.64 -18.22
N VAL A 145 -8.58 -4.86 -18.09
CA VAL A 145 -7.62 -5.02 -16.98
C VAL A 145 -8.29 -4.77 -15.64
N LEU A 146 -9.09 -3.71 -15.54
CA LEU A 146 -9.73 -3.31 -14.30
C LEU A 146 -10.83 -4.29 -13.88
N SER A 147 -11.66 -4.76 -14.82
CA SER A 147 -12.64 -5.83 -14.56
C SER A 147 -11.97 -7.13 -14.08
N HIS A 148 -10.83 -7.51 -14.67
CA HIS A 148 -10.04 -8.65 -14.18
C HIS A 148 -9.52 -8.42 -12.74
N LYS A 149 -9.01 -7.21 -12.44
CA LYS A 149 -8.58 -6.84 -11.08
C LYS A 149 -9.73 -6.91 -10.08
N ILE A 150 -10.89 -6.35 -10.43
CA ILE A 150 -12.12 -6.38 -9.60
C ILE A 150 -12.53 -7.82 -9.33
N ALA A 151 -12.59 -8.68 -10.36
CA ALA A 151 -12.94 -10.08 -10.19
C ALA A 151 -11.97 -10.81 -9.25
N LYS A 152 -10.66 -10.58 -9.41
CA LYS A 152 -9.64 -11.17 -8.53
C LYS A 152 -9.77 -10.66 -7.09
N MET A 153 -10.02 -9.37 -6.90
CA MET A 153 -10.20 -8.80 -5.56
C MET A 153 -11.52 -9.24 -4.91
N ALA A 154 -12.59 -9.42 -5.70
CA ALA A 154 -13.86 -9.96 -5.20
C ALA A 154 -13.66 -11.37 -4.61
N LEU A 155 -12.89 -12.23 -5.30
CA LEU A 155 -12.56 -13.56 -4.79
C LEU A 155 -11.76 -13.50 -3.47
N LYS A 156 -10.73 -12.64 -3.41
CA LYS A 156 -9.94 -12.46 -2.18
C LYS A 156 -10.76 -11.87 -1.03
N LEU A 157 -11.69 -10.95 -1.34
CA LEU A 157 -12.59 -10.37 -0.37
C LEU A 157 -13.56 -11.42 0.18
N ASP A 158 -14.10 -12.30 -0.68
CA ASP A 158 -14.96 -13.39 -0.24
C ASP A 158 -14.21 -14.38 0.67
N GLU A 159 -12.99 -14.78 0.28
CA GLU A 159 -12.13 -15.64 1.09
C GLU A 159 -11.81 -14.99 2.46
N ALA A 160 -11.44 -13.71 2.47
CA ALA A 160 -11.20 -12.98 3.72
C ALA A 160 -12.46 -12.81 4.57
N HIS A 161 -13.62 -12.60 3.95
CA HIS A 161 -14.92 -12.54 4.62
C HIS A 161 -15.26 -13.87 5.29
N GLN A 162 -14.99 -15.00 4.63
CA GLN A 162 -15.16 -16.35 5.18
C GLN A 162 -14.21 -16.58 6.37
N ASN A 163 -12.92 -16.27 6.21
CA ASN A 163 -11.91 -16.43 7.28
C ASN A 163 -12.26 -15.60 8.52
N PHE A 164 -12.67 -14.34 8.32
CA PHE A 164 -13.09 -13.48 9.43
C PHE A 164 -14.39 -13.96 10.08
N SER A 165 -15.37 -14.41 9.29
CA SER A 165 -16.60 -15.01 9.81
C SER A 165 -16.32 -16.26 10.65
N ASN A 166 -15.43 -17.14 10.18
CA ASN A 166 -15.03 -18.35 10.92
C ASN A 166 -14.34 -17.98 12.24
N ALA A 167 -13.42 -17.02 12.24
CA ALA A 167 -12.76 -16.56 13.46
C ALA A 167 -13.74 -15.97 14.49
N ILE A 168 -14.77 -15.24 14.05
CA ILE A 168 -15.85 -14.74 14.91
C ILE A 168 -16.64 -15.91 15.50
N VAL A 169 -17.04 -16.88 14.68
CA VAL A 169 -17.85 -18.03 15.14
C VAL A 169 -17.05 -18.88 16.14
N VAL A 170 -15.77 -19.12 15.89
CA VAL A 170 -14.87 -19.81 16.82
C VAL A 170 -14.77 -19.04 18.12
N ALA A 171 -14.49 -17.73 18.08
CA ALA A 171 -14.43 -16.90 19.29
C ALA A 171 -15.75 -16.93 20.08
N GLN A 172 -16.90 -16.84 19.41
CA GLN A 172 -18.21 -16.93 20.06
C GLN A 172 -18.47 -18.33 20.66
N ALA A 173 -18.10 -19.40 19.95
CA ALA A 173 -18.22 -20.77 20.45
C ALA A 173 -17.35 -20.98 21.69
N THR A 174 -16.10 -20.50 21.67
CA THR A 174 -15.18 -20.56 22.81
C THR A 174 -15.71 -19.77 24.01
N SER A 175 -16.24 -18.54 23.81
CA SER A 175 -16.82 -17.75 24.92
C SER A 175 -18.01 -18.46 25.57
N ASN A 176 -18.83 -19.13 24.76
CA ASN A 176 -20.02 -19.87 25.22
C ASN A 176 -19.67 -21.17 25.95
N GLN A 177 -18.57 -21.83 25.58
CA GLN A 177 -18.12 -23.06 26.25
C GLN A 177 -17.38 -22.79 27.56
N MET A 178 -16.78 -21.61 27.72
CA MET A 178 -16.03 -21.25 28.93
C MET A 178 -16.95 -20.97 30.13
N SER A 179 -16.62 -21.58 31.27
CA SER A 179 -17.28 -21.27 32.55
C SER A 179 -16.91 -19.87 33.03
N LYS A 180 -17.85 -19.18 33.72
CA LYS A 180 -17.61 -17.84 34.30
C LYS A 180 -16.52 -17.81 35.37
N ARG A 181 -16.11 -18.98 35.90
CA ARG A 181 -15.09 -19.13 36.94
C ARG A 181 -13.74 -19.59 36.40
N ASP A 182 -13.60 -19.67 35.08
CA ASP A 182 -12.36 -20.10 34.43
C ASP A 182 -11.24 -19.08 34.67
N PRO A 183 -10.02 -19.51 35.06
CA PRO A 183 -8.85 -18.63 35.16
C PRO A 183 -8.57 -17.82 33.89
N LEU A 184 -8.92 -18.34 32.70
CA LEU A 184 -8.71 -17.69 31.41
C LEU A 184 -9.83 -16.71 31.02
N ARG A 185 -10.91 -16.60 31.82
CA ARG A 185 -12.06 -15.74 31.53
C ARG A 185 -11.68 -14.27 31.25
N PRO A 186 -10.74 -13.64 31.98
CA PRO A 186 -10.35 -12.26 31.71
C PRO A 186 -9.77 -12.06 30.30
N TYR A 187 -9.08 -13.05 29.74
CA TYR A 187 -8.56 -12.97 28.37
C TYR A 187 -9.69 -13.04 27.34
N MET A 188 -10.69 -13.89 27.59
CA MET A 188 -11.85 -14.00 26.72
C MET A 188 -12.72 -12.74 26.75
N ASP A 189 -12.87 -12.11 27.91
CA ASP A 189 -13.62 -10.85 28.03
C ASP A 189 -12.96 -9.71 27.21
N VAL A 190 -11.63 -9.72 27.04
CA VAL A 190 -10.92 -8.80 26.13
C VAL A 190 -11.25 -9.09 24.66
N ILE A 191 -11.35 -10.36 24.27
CA ILE A 191 -11.74 -10.78 22.92
C ILE A 191 -13.20 -10.40 22.65
N ASP A 192 -14.11 -10.64 23.60
CA ASP A 192 -15.53 -10.27 23.51
C ASP A 192 -15.70 -8.74 23.38
N MET A 193 -14.93 -7.96 24.14
CA MET A 193 -14.90 -6.49 24.01
C MET A 193 -14.42 -6.05 22.62
N MET A 194 -13.39 -6.72 22.08
CA MET A 194 -12.87 -6.43 20.75
C MET A 194 -13.92 -6.74 19.66
N LEU A 195 -14.60 -7.89 19.75
CA LEU A 195 -15.71 -8.24 18.86
C LEU A 195 -16.85 -7.21 18.93
N ALA A 196 -17.24 -6.80 20.14
CA ALA A 196 -18.28 -5.79 20.34
C ALA A 196 -17.89 -4.43 19.71
N GLN A 197 -16.62 -4.04 19.80
CA GLN A 197 -16.12 -2.84 19.13
C GLN A 197 -16.20 -2.98 17.60
N MET A 198 -15.80 -4.12 17.03
CA MET A 198 -15.86 -4.35 15.58
C MET A 198 -17.29 -4.25 15.03
N PHE A 199 -18.27 -4.86 15.71
CA PHE A 199 -19.67 -4.78 15.29
C PHE A 199 -20.27 -3.37 15.44
N LYS A 200 -19.73 -2.57 16.36
CA LYS A 200 -20.12 -1.17 16.49
C LYS A 200 -19.58 -0.31 15.34
N GLU A 201 -18.37 -0.63 14.85
CA GLU A 201 -17.74 0.07 13.73
C GLU A 201 -18.42 -0.25 12.39
N ASP A 202 -18.83 -1.50 12.16
CA ASP A 202 -19.59 -1.89 10.97
C ASP A 202 -20.82 -2.75 11.33
N PRO A 203 -21.97 -2.12 11.58
CA PRO A 203 -23.23 -2.83 11.86
C PRO A 203 -23.76 -3.63 10.67
N SER A 204 -23.26 -3.37 9.45
CA SER A 204 -23.72 -4.03 8.24
C SER A 204 -23.04 -5.39 8.03
N PHE A 205 -21.91 -5.62 8.69
CA PHE A 205 -21.19 -6.89 8.61
C PHE A 205 -22.02 -8.02 9.21
N LYS A 206 -22.34 -9.02 8.38
CA LYS A 206 -23.01 -10.24 8.81
C LYS A 206 -22.03 -11.40 8.70
N PRO A 207 -21.64 -12.03 9.83
CA PRO A 207 -20.81 -13.22 9.76
C PRO A 207 -21.58 -14.29 8.99
N GLN A 208 -20.96 -14.83 7.94
CA GLN A 208 -21.52 -15.99 7.27
C GLN A 208 -21.36 -17.19 8.20
N GLY A 209 -22.39 -18.03 8.32
CA GLY A 209 -22.35 -19.23 9.15
C GLY A 209 -21.28 -20.18 8.62
N GLY A 210 -20.10 -20.16 9.24
CA GLY A 210 -18.98 -21.02 8.89
C GLY A 210 -19.31 -22.49 9.08
N ARG A 211 -18.82 -23.33 8.16
CA ARG A 211 -18.64 -24.76 8.42
C ARG A 211 -17.50 -24.88 9.42
N LEU A 212 -17.82 -25.04 10.70
CA LEU A 212 -16.84 -25.37 11.73
C LEU A 212 -16.02 -26.57 11.25
N GLY A 213 -14.72 -26.41 11.05
CA GLY A 213 -13.84 -27.54 10.79
C GLY A 213 -13.68 -28.37 12.06
N GLU A 214 -13.57 -29.68 11.94
CA GLU A 214 -13.39 -30.62 13.06
C GLU A 214 -12.14 -30.27 13.92
N ASN A 215 -11.15 -29.59 13.34
CA ASN A 215 -9.92 -29.16 13.99
C ASN A 215 -9.99 -27.76 14.63
N ASP A 216 -11.06 -27.00 14.43
CA ASP A 216 -11.18 -25.61 14.94
C ASP A 216 -11.60 -25.55 16.42
N MET A 217 -11.93 -26.70 17.02
CA MET A 217 -12.35 -26.83 18.43
C MET A 217 -11.23 -27.25 19.38
N ASP A 218 -10.01 -27.49 18.87
CA ASP A 218 -8.84 -27.93 19.67
C ASP A 218 -8.13 -26.76 20.39
N TYR A 219 -8.88 -25.78 20.87
CA TYR A 219 -8.33 -24.80 21.81
C TYR A 219 -8.24 -25.45 23.19
N ASN A 220 -7.14 -26.18 23.42
CA ASN A 220 -6.71 -26.51 24.77
C ASN A 220 -6.71 -25.22 25.61
N ALA A 221 -7.30 -25.27 26.80
CA ALA A 221 -7.41 -24.14 27.73
C ALA A 221 -6.02 -23.73 28.27
N ASP A 222 -5.19 -23.14 27.41
CA ASP A 222 -3.85 -22.63 27.67
C ASP A 222 -3.79 -21.15 27.28
N ASP A 223 -2.98 -20.37 28.00
CA ASP A 223 -2.78 -18.93 27.74
C ASP A 223 -2.34 -18.68 26.28
N LYS A 224 -1.56 -19.61 25.71
CA LYS A 224 -1.09 -19.54 24.33
C LYS A 224 -2.21 -19.68 23.31
N SER A 225 -3.23 -20.48 23.60
CA SER A 225 -4.34 -20.70 22.67
C SER A 225 -5.24 -19.47 22.60
N MET A 226 -5.48 -18.79 23.73
CA MET A 226 -6.21 -17.52 23.80
C MET A 226 -5.47 -16.39 23.09
N ALA A 227 -4.14 -16.33 23.24
CA ALA A 227 -3.31 -15.38 22.50
C ALA A 227 -3.38 -15.62 20.97
N THR A 228 -3.36 -16.90 20.55
CA THR A 228 -3.51 -17.28 19.14
C THR A 228 -4.89 -16.91 18.60
N LEU A 229 -5.97 -17.18 19.33
CA LEU A 229 -7.33 -16.83 18.94
C LEU A 229 -7.48 -15.32 18.74
N ARG A 230 -7.02 -14.52 19.70
CA ARG A 230 -7.03 -13.05 19.59
C ARG A 230 -6.23 -12.56 18.39
N ARG A 231 -5.05 -13.14 18.14
CA ARG A 231 -4.21 -12.79 16.99
C ARG A 231 -4.91 -13.13 15.68
N GLN A 232 -5.46 -14.34 15.55
CA GLN A 232 -6.17 -14.78 14.34
C GLN A 232 -7.39 -13.90 14.04
N LEU A 233 -8.20 -13.58 15.06
CA LEU A 233 -9.34 -12.68 14.91
C LEU A 233 -8.90 -11.29 14.43
N ARG A 234 -7.83 -10.74 15.01
CA ARG A 234 -7.29 -9.43 14.62
C ARG A 234 -6.78 -9.43 13.18
N VAL A 235 -5.98 -10.42 12.80
CA VAL A 235 -5.43 -10.55 11.45
C VAL A 235 -6.57 -10.68 10.44
N ALA A 236 -7.53 -11.59 10.67
CA ALA A 236 -8.64 -11.79 9.77
C ALA A 236 -9.52 -10.52 9.60
N HIS A 237 -9.72 -9.77 10.70
CA HIS A 237 -10.39 -8.47 10.64
C HIS A 237 -9.61 -7.47 9.77
N GLU A 238 -8.32 -7.25 10.05
CA GLU A 238 -7.48 -6.31 9.30
C GLU A 238 -7.39 -6.68 7.81
N GLU A 239 -7.29 -7.97 7.48
CA GLU A 239 -7.26 -8.45 6.10
C GLU A 239 -8.58 -8.25 5.36
N TYR A 240 -9.72 -8.53 6.00
CA TYR A 240 -11.03 -8.28 5.42
C TYR A 240 -11.20 -6.79 5.06
N TYR A 241 -10.86 -5.89 5.99
CA TYR A 241 -10.97 -4.45 5.72
C TYR A 241 -9.98 -3.94 4.69
N ARG A 242 -8.77 -4.50 4.63
CA ARG A 242 -7.80 -4.21 3.58
C ARG A 242 -8.39 -4.56 2.21
N TYR A 243 -8.85 -5.80 2.02
CA TYR A 243 -9.42 -6.22 0.75
C TYR A 243 -10.74 -5.50 0.42
N LYS A 244 -11.56 -5.16 1.41
CA LYS A 244 -12.77 -4.36 1.23
C LYS A 244 -12.43 -2.98 0.68
N SER A 245 -11.40 -2.34 1.22
CA SER A 245 -10.92 -1.04 0.73
C SER A 245 -10.34 -1.13 -0.67
N GLU A 246 -9.44 -2.09 -0.94
CA GLU A 246 -8.86 -2.28 -2.27
C GLU A 246 -9.92 -2.58 -3.33
N TYR A 247 -10.89 -3.45 -3.00
CA TYR A 247 -12.02 -3.75 -3.87
C TYR A 247 -12.84 -2.49 -4.17
N MET A 248 -13.16 -1.69 -3.16
CA MET A 248 -13.87 -0.43 -3.33
C MET A 248 -13.11 0.53 -4.25
N THR A 249 -11.79 0.66 -4.07
CA THR A 249 -10.95 1.51 -4.93
C THR A 249 -11.02 1.08 -6.38
N PHE A 250 -10.87 -0.22 -6.70
CA PHE A 250 -10.94 -0.68 -8.08
C PHE A 250 -12.35 -0.54 -8.68
N VAL A 251 -13.39 -0.75 -7.89
CA VAL A 251 -14.78 -0.54 -8.33
C VAL A 251 -15.04 0.94 -8.62
N LEU A 252 -14.57 1.85 -7.76
CA LEU A 252 -14.67 3.29 -8.00
C LEU A 252 -13.91 3.71 -9.26
N GLU A 253 -12.67 3.23 -9.44
CA GLU A 253 -11.93 3.47 -10.69
C GLU A 253 -12.69 2.97 -11.92
N ALA A 254 -13.37 1.82 -11.83
CA ALA A 254 -14.11 1.27 -12.96
C ALA A 254 -15.36 2.07 -13.29
N LEU A 255 -16.07 2.56 -12.26
CA LEU A 255 -17.22 3.43 -12.44
C LEU A 255 -16.81 4.79 -13.01
N GLU A 256 -15.69 5.35 -12.55
CA GLU A 256 -15.15 6.59 -13.12
C GLU A 256 -14.73 6.40 -14.59
N LEU A 257 -14.07 5.28 -14.91
CA LEU A 257 -13.73 4.92 -16.29
C LEU A 257 -14.99 4.80 -17.16
N GLU A 258 -16.02 4.12 -16.67
CA GLU A 258 -17.29 3.98 -17.37
C GLU A 258 -17.99 5.33 -17.60
N ASP A 259 -17.97 6.22 -16.59
CA ASP A 259 -18.46 7.59 -16.71
C ASP A 259 -17.69 8.36 -17.79
N THR A 260 -16.35 8.25 -17.84
CA THR A 260 -15.54 8.92 -18.88
C THR A 260 -15.87 8.44 -20.28
N ILE A 261 -15.99 7.13 -20.49
CA ILE A 261 -16.36 6.54 -21.78
C ILE A 261 -17.74 7.02 -22.22
N LYS A 262 -18.76 6.94 -21.34
CA LYS A 262 -20.13 7.38 -21.65
C LYS A 262 -20.20 8.88 -21.96
N ASN A 263 -19.45 9.70 -21.25
CA ASN A 263 -19.41 11.15 -21.50
C ASN A 263 -18.71 11.45 -22.84
N TYR A 264 -17.64 10.72 -23.18
CA TYR A 264 -16.97 10.85 -24.47
C TYR A 264 -17.90 10.47 -25.63
N GLU A 265 -18.61 9.34 -25.53
CA GLU A 265 -19.58 8.90 -26.54
C GLU A 265 -20.74 9.89 -26.71
N ARG A 266 -21.22 10.49 -25.62
CA ARG A 266 -22.37 11.42 -25.61
C ARG A 266 -21.97 12.89 -25.76
N ARG A 267 -20.71 13.22 -26.01
CA ARG A 267 -20.16 14.59 -26.01
C ARG A 267 -20.97 15.62 -26.82
N VAL A 268 -21.49 15.19 -27.98
CA VAL A 268 -22.29 16.04 -28.88
C VAL A 268 -23.70 16.27 -28.33
N ALA A 269 -24.29 15.27 -27.66
CA ALA A 269 -25.64 15.34 -27.11
C ALA A 269 -25.70 16.08 -25.77
N THR A 270 -24.64 16.02 -24.95
CA THR A 270 -24.57 16.69 -23.64
C THR A 270 -24.01 18.11 -23.71
N GLY A 271 -23.59 18.56 -24.89
CA GLY A 271 -22.94 19.87 -25.05
C GLY A 271 -21.63 19.98 -24.25
N TRP A 272 -20.83 18.90 -24.23
CA TRP A 272 -19.53 18.84 -23.55
C TRP A 272 -19.57 18.97 -22.01
N LYS A 273 -20.72 18.68 -21.40
CA LYS A 273 -20.85 18.61 -19.94
C LYS A 273 -20.51 17.22 -19.43
N TYR A 274 -19.60 17.13 -18.46
CA TYR A 274 -19.32 15.89 -17.74
C TYR A 274 -20.44 15.57 -16.76
N VAL A 275 -21.07 14.40 -16.91
CA VAL A 275 -22.09 13.90 -15.98
C VAL A 275 -21.52 12.71 -15.22
N SER A 276 -21.35 12.85 -13.91
CA SER A 276 -20.90 11.75 -13.05
C SER A 276 -22.09 11.00 -12.47
N THR A 277 -21.98 9.68 -12.39
CA THR A 277 -22.93 8.82 -11.66
C THR A 277 -22.66 8.82 -10.15
N LEU A 278 -21.43 9.10 -9.73
CA LEU A 278 -21.00 9.08 -8.32
C LEU A 278 -21.14 10.44 -7.61
N ARG A 279 -21.12 11.56 -8.35
CA ARG A 279 -21.24 12.91 -7.79
C ARG A 279 -22.59 13.54 -8.13
N GLY A 280 -23.24 14.15 -7.13
CA GLY A 280 -24.45 14.95 -7.34
C GLY A 280 -24.21 16.17 -8.26
N SER A 281 -25.27 16.63 -8.91
CA SER A 281 -25.23 17.76 -9.84
C SER A 281 -24.73 19.04 -9.15
N ARG A 282 -23.74 19.73 -9.76
CA ARG A 282 -23.17 20.97 -9.22
C ARG A 282 -24.10 22.17 -9.46
N PRO A 283 -24.10 23.19 -8.59
CA PRO A 283 -24.89 24.40 -8.79
C PRO A 283 -24.50 25.12 -10.10
N VAL A 284 -25.53 25.55 -10.83
CA VAL A 284 -25.53 25.85 -12.27
C VAL A 284 -24.55 26.97 -12.69
N SER A 285 -24.26 27.93 -11.82
CA SER A 285 -23.48 29.14 -12.16
C SER A 285 -21.98 28.87 -12.38
N VAL A 286 -21.37 27.97 -11.59
CA VAL A 286 -19.94 27.64 -11.65
C VAL A 286 -19.71 26.18 -12.06
N GLY A 287 -20.74 25.32 -11.93
CA GLY A 287 -20.68 23.91 -12.31
C GLY A 287 -20.42 23.71 -13.80
N SER A 288 -21.12 24.42 -14.68
CA SER A 288 -21.03 24.18 -16.13
C SER A 288 -19.65 24.40 -16.72
N SER A 289 -18.91 25.42 -16.25
CA SER A 289 -17.56 25.71 -16.74
C SER A 289 -16.54 24.73 -16.16
N LEU A 290 -16.70 24.32 -14.90
CA LEU A 290 -15.86 23.30 -14.28
C LEU A 290 -16.08 21.92 -14.89
N ASP A 291 -17.32 21.56 -15.22
CA ASP A 291 -17.66 20.28 -15.84
C ASP A 291 -17.13 20.20 -17.28
N MET A 292 -17.06 21.34 -17.99
CA MET A 292 -16.42 21.42 -19.30
C MET A 292 -14.89 21.30 -19.17
N ILE A 293 -14.26 21.95 -18.18
CA ILE A 293 -12.82 21.80 -17.91
C ILE A 293 -12.47 20.35 -17.51
N ASP A 294 -13.27 19.71 -16.67
CA ASP A 294 -13.07 18.31 -16.24
C ASP A 294 -13.24 17.35 -17.42
N HIS A 295 -14.24 17.59 -18.30
CA HIS A 295 -14.40 16.85 -19.54
C HIS A 295 -13.18 16.99 -20.47
N PHE A 296 -12.69 18.22 -20.70
CA PHE A 296 -11.51 18.46 -21.52
C PHE A 296 -10.25 17.83 -20.91
N HIS A 297 -10.03 17.98 -19.61
CA HIS A 297 -8.87 17.39 -18.93
C HIS A 297 -8.87 15.86 -19.04
N ARG A 298 -10.03 15.23 -18.81
CA ARG A 298 -10.17 13.76 -18.90
C ARG A 298 -10.14 13.24 -20.34
N ALA A 299 -10.60 14.01 -21.32
CA ALA A 299 -10.55 13.63 -22.73
C ALA A 299 -9.15 13.84 -23.35
N VAL A 300 -8.46 14.93 -23.01
CA VAL A 300 -7.12 15.26 -23.53
C VAL A 300 -6.02 14.36 -22.94
N LEU A 301 -6.20 13.83 -21.73
CA LEU A 301 -5.27 12.85 -21.16
C LEU A 301 -5.35 11.46 -21.83
N THR A 302 -6.29 11.28 -22.76
CA THR A 302 -6.59 9.99 -23.41
C THR A 302 -6.55 10.01 -24.93
N ASP A 303 -6.31 11.16 -25.55
CA ASP A 303 -5.92 11.29 -26.97
C ASP A 303 -4.38 11.44 -27.05
#